data_AF-A0AB34XNX0-F1
#
_entry.id   AF-A0AB34XNX0-F1
#
_cell.length_a   1.000
_cell.length_b   1.000
_cell.length_c   1.000
_cell.angle_alpha   90.00
_cell.angle_beta   90.00
_cell.angle_gamma   90.00
#
_symmetry.space_group_name_H-M   'P 1'
#
loop_
_entity.id
_entity.type
_entity.pdbx_description
1 polymer ?
#
loop_
_entity_poly.entity_id
_entity_poly.type
_entity_poly.pdbx_seq_one_letter_code
_entity_poly.pdbx_strand_id
1 'polypeptide(L)'
;MATALVAGLVVPQLASATPFAGQKACWDSNVGEDPRPEISCQSLSPEFLRKLEHATPAQVSKLFAVPGKDGKPTYFEGVGKIPGFHNGYVDLVYSKGHVTSVSAVTTEFQNNGMAGPEMDFRWDAVKGECSDFPGSTQRCNAVE
;
A
#
# COMPACT_ATOMS: atom_id res chain seq x y z
N MET A 1 1.86 -47.38 44.96
CA MET A 1 0.89 -46.30 44.68
C MET A 1 1.58 -45.33 43.75
N ALA A 2 1.17 -45.28 42.48
CA ALA A 2 1.84 -44.48 41.44
C ALA A 2 1.09 -43.15 41.26
N THR A 3 1.80 -42.05 41.50
CA THR A 3 1.29 -40.68 41.31
C THR A 3 1.44 -40.30 39.84
N ALA A 4 0.32 -40.11 39.14
CA ALA A 4 0.29 -39.66 37.76
C ALA A 4 0.41 -38.13 37.70
N LEU A 5 1.51 -37.63 37.10
CA LEU A 5 1.71 -36.23 36.74
C LEU A 5 0.93 -35.95 35.44
N VAL A 6 -0.13 -35.16 35.51
CA VAL A 6 -0.82 -34.62 34.33
C VAL A 6 -0.01 -33.42 33.84
N ALA A 7 0.82 -33.64 32.82
CA ALA A 7 1.46 -32.57 32.07
C ALA A 7 0.40 -31.88 31.22
N GLY A 8 -0.06 -30.70 31.65
CA GLY A 8 -0.93 -29.84 30.87
C GLY A 8 -0.20 -29.37 29.61
N LEU A 9 -0.58 -29.92 28.47
CA LEU A 9 -0.21 -29.43 27.15
C LEU A 9 -0.79 -28.02 26.97
N VAL A 10 0.03 -27.00 27.19
CA VAL A 10 -0.25 -25.63 26.75
C VAL A 10 -0.14 -25.66 25.22
N VAL A 11 -1.28 -25.81 24.55
CA VAL A 11 -1.37 -25.63 23.09
C VAL A 11 -1.09 -24.15 22.82
N PRO A 12 -0.02 -23.78 22.10
CA PRO A 12 0.19 -22.39 21.73
C PRO A 12 -0.96 -21.99 20.80
N GLN A 13 -1.80 -21.07 21.26
CA GLN A 13 -2.76 -20.40 20.40
C GLN A 13 -1.94 -19.66 19.34
N LEU A 14 -1.95 -20.20 18.11
CA LEU A 14 -1.48 -19.51 16.93
C LEU A 14 -2.36 -18.25 16.78
N ALA A 15 -1.87 -17.13 17.31
CA ALA A 15 -2.48 -15.84 17.09
C ALA A 15 -2.25 -15.49 15.61
N SER A 16 -3.21 -15.81 14.76
CA SER A 16 -3.26 -15.32 13.40
C SER A 16 -3.45 -13.81 13.45
N ALA A 17 -2.55 -13.05 12.83
CA ALA A 17 -2.79 -11.63 12.57
C ALA A 17 -4.10 -11.54 11.77
N THR A 18 -5.09 -10.84 12.32
CA THR A 18 -6.38 -10.72 11.66
C THR A 18 -6.22 -9.70 10.53
N PRO A 19 -6.48 -10.05 9.26
CA PRO A 19 -6.38 -9.10 8.16
C PRO A 19 -7.36 -7.95 8.38
N PHE A 20 -7.03 -6.76 7.86
CA PHE A 20 -7.94 -5.64 7.94
C PHE A 20 -9.24 -5.94 7.18
N ALA A 21 -10.38 -5.57 7.76
CA ALA A 21 -11.68 -5.79 7.16
C ALA A 21 -11.73 -5.18 5.75
N GLY A 22 -11.87 -6.03 4.72
CA GLY A 22 -11.93 -5.60 3.32
C GLY A 22 -10.70 -5.94 2.46
N GLN A 23 -9.58 -6.37 3.07
CA GLN A 23 -8.47 -6.94 2.31
C GLN A 23 -8.87 -8.33 1.78
N LYS A 24 -9.15 -8.44 0.48
CA LYS A 24 -9.31 -9.74 -0.21
C LYS A 24 -8.11 -9.98 -1.12
N ALA A 25 -7.32 -11.01 -0.80
CA ALA A 25 -6.48 -11.81 -1.70
C ALA A 25 -5.36 -11.13 -2.52
N CYS A 26 -4.75 -10.01 -2.08
CA CYS A 26 -3.47 -9.54 -2.68
C CYS A 26 -2.24 -9.81 -1.81
N TRP A 27 -2.45 -9.99 -0.51
CA TRP A 27 -1.40 -10.20 0.48
C TRP A 27 -1.98 -11.02 1.64
N ASP A 28 -1.25 -12.05 2.04
CA ASP A 28 -1.54 -12.83 3.23
C ASP A 28 -0.35 -12.70 4.17
N SER A 29 -0.61 -12.28 5.42
CA SER A 29 0.40 -12.27 6.47
C SER A 29 0.83 -13.68 6.83
N ASN A 30 2.12 -13.88 7.10
CA ASN A 30 2.56 -15.14 7.69
C ASN A 30 2.09 -15.25 9.15
N VAL A 31 1.99 -16.49 9.64
CA VAL A 31 1.66 -16.74 11.05
C VAL A 31 2.71 -16.09 11.95
N GLY A 32 2.27 -15.25 12.88
CA GLY A 32 3.15 -14.53 13.82
C GLY A 32 3.80 -13.26 13.26
N GLU A 33 3.48 -12.88 12.01
CA GLU A 33 3.88 -11.59 11.46
C GLU A 33 3.02 -10.47 12.05
N ASP A 34 3.62 -9.31 12.31
CA ASP A 34 2.89 -8.14 12.78
C ASP A 34 1.86 -7.68 11.72
N PRO A 35 0.69 -7.13 12.14
CA PRO A 35 -0.25 -6.54 11.21
C PRO A 35 0.42 -5.46 10.36
N ARG A 36 0.14 -5.45 9.06
CA ARG A 36 0.67 -4.48 8.09
C ARG A 36 -0.45 -3.52 7.63
N PRO A 37 -0.81 -2.49 8.41
CA PRO A 37 -1.89 -1.57 8.11
C PRO A 37 -1.66 -0.68 6.87
N GLU A 38 -0.45 -0.65 6.35
CA GLU A 38 -0.06 0.06 5.14
C GLU A 38 -0.29 -0.74 3.86
N ILE A 39 -0.44 -2.06 3.95
CA ILE A 39 -0.54 -2.91 2.77
C ILE A 39 -1.95 -2.84 2.16
N SER A 40 -2.03 -2.42 0.92
CA SER A 40 -3.26 -2.24 0.15
C SER A 40 -3.30 -3.15 -1.08
N CYS A 41 -4.52 -3.57 -1.42
CA CYS A 41 -4.81 -4.32 -2.65
C CYS A 41 -5.24 -3.41 -3.82
N GLN A 42 -5.08 -2.10 -3.69
CA GLN A 42 -5.36 -1.18 -4.78
C GLN A 42 -4.16 -1.10 -5.72
N SER A 43 -4.43 -1.21 -7.03
CA SER A 43 -3.43 -0.93 -8.05
C SER A 43 -3.11 0.56 -8.03
N LEU A 44 -1.82 0.92 -7.96
CA LEU A 44 -1.33 2.29 -7.95
C LEU A 44 -1.30 2.89 -9.37
N SER A 45 -2.42 2.78 -10.08
CA SER A 45 -2.56 3.35 -11.43
C SER A 45 -2.56 4.89 -11.37
N PRO A 46 -2.27 5.59 -12.49
CA PRO A 46 -2.24 7.05 -12.48
C PRO A 46 -3.62 7.63 -12.15
N GLU A 47 -4.71 7.01 -12.60
CA GLU A 47 -6.07 7.42 -12.25
C GLU A 47 -6.41 7.21 -10.78
N PHE A 48 -5.80 6.20 -10.14
CA PHE A 48 -5.96 6.00 -8.70
C PHE A 48 -5.18 7.06 -7.92
N LEU A 49 -3.92 7.31 -8.28
CA LEU A 49 -3.05 8.26 -7.59
C LEU A 49 -3.59 9.70 -7.65
N ARG A 50 -4.17 10.13 -8.78
CA ARG A 50 -4.82 11.43 -8.91
C ARG A 50 -6.04 11.63 -8.00
N LYS A 51 -6.69 10.56 -7.54
CA LYS A 51 -7.80 10.67 -6.55
C LYS A 51 -7.31 11.11 -5.18
N LEU A 52 -6.00 11.05 -4.93
CA LEU A 52 -5.39 11.43 -3.66
C LEU A 52 -5.19 12.95 -3.57
N GLU A 53 -5.21 13.67 -4.69
CA GLU A 53 -5.08 15.12 -4.75
C GLU A 53 -6.17 15.79 -3.89
N HIS A 54 -5.74 16.58 -2.91
CA HIS A 54 -6.62 17.26 -1.95
C HIS A 54 -7.54 16.34 -1.12
N ALA A 55 -7.34 15.03 -1.16
CA ALA A 55 -8.14 14.09 -0.37
C ALA A 55 -7.93 14.33 1.13
N THR A 56 -8.99 14.12 1.91
CA THR A 56 -8.90 14.08 3.38
C THR A 56 -8.32 12.73 3.84
N PRO A 57 -7.72 12.66 5.04
CA PRO A 57 -7.27 11.40 5.65
C PRO A 57 -8.31 10.27 5.58
N ALA A 58 -9.59 10.58 5.86
CA ALA A 58 -10.67 9.60 5.82
C ALA A 58 -10.97 9.10 4.41
N GLN A 59 -10.89 9.98 3.39
CA GLN A 59 -11.02 9.57 1.99
C GLN A 59 -9.86 8.70 1.56
N VAL A 60 -8.64 9.03 1.96
CA VAL A 60 -7.44 8.24 1.66
C VAL A 60 -7.56 6.83 2.25
N SER A 61 -7.84 6.68 3.55
CA SER A 61 -8.03 5.35 4.16
C SER A 61 -9.15 4.56 3.49
N LYS A 62 -10.22 5.22 3.06
CA LYS A 62 -11.31 4.58 2.30
C LYS A 62 -10.87 4.11 0.91
N LEU A 63 -10.08 4.91 0.20
CA LEU A 63 -9.55 4.56 -1.12
C LEU A 63 -8.63 3.35 -1.03
N PHE A 64 -7.69 3.34 -0.08
CA PHE A 64 -6.77 2.23 0.14
C PHE A 64 -7.39 1.03 0.87
N ALA A 65 -8.58 1.17 1.45
CA ALA A 65 -9.26 0.18 2.28
C ALA A 65 -8.42 -0.29 3.50
N VAL A 66 -7.45 0.50 3.91
CA VAL A 66 -6.57 0.26 5.06
C VAL A 66 -6.21 1.59 5.73
N PRO A 67 -5.84 1.59 7.03
CA PRO A 67 -5.61 2.84 7.74
C PRO A 67 -4.26 3.51 7.39
N GLY A 68 -3.30 2.77 6.84
CA GLY A 68 -1.94 3.24 6.56
C GLY A 68 -0.96 2.94 7.70
N LYS A 69 0.33 3.15 7.45
CA LYS A 69 1.42 2.83 8.40
C LYS A 69 1.19 3.46 9.77
N ASP A 70 1.42 2.69 10.83
CA ASP A 70 1.18 3.10 12.23
C ASP A 70 -0.27 3.60 12.50
N GLY A 71 -1.23 3.16 11.69
CA GLY A 71 -2.62 3.61 11.75
C GLY A 71 -2.85 5.01 11.18
N LYS A 72 -1.90 5.54 10.40
CA LYS A 72 -1.95 6.89 9.82
C LYS A 72 -1.94 6.80 8.29
N PRO A 73 -2.79 7.58 7.59
CA PRO A 73 -2.89 7.52 6.15
C PRO A 73 -1.79 8.33 5.45
N THR A 74 -0.54 8.19 5.88
CA THR A 74 0.61 8.92 5.31
C THR A 74 1.48 8.04 4.42
N TYR A 75 1.40 6.72 4.57
CA TYR A 75 2.20 5.76 3.82
C TYR A 75 1.41 4.49 3.52
N PHE A 76 1.52 4.00 2.28
CA PHE A 76 0.87 2.79 1.80
C PHE A 76 1.79 1.99 0.88
N GLU A 77 1.66 0.67 0.91
CA GLU A 77 2.33 -0.27 -0.02
C GLU A 77 1.26 -1.00 -0.85
N GLY A 78 1.39 -0.98 -2.18
CA GLY A 78 0.58 -1.78 -3.10
C GLY A 78 1.31 -3.05 -3.51
N VAL A 79 0.72 -4.23 -3.28
CA VAL A 79 1.43 -5.54 -3.40
C VAL A 79 0.70 -6.60 -4.24
N GLY A 80 -0.08 -6.17 -5.24
CA GLY A 80 -0.84 -7.09 -6.10
C GLY A 80 0.03 -7.84 -7.13
N LYS A 81 0.04 -9.17 -7.07
CA LYS A 81 0.79 -10.04 -8.01
C LYS A 81 0.02 -10.40 -9.28
N ILE A 82 -0.88 -9.54 -9.73
CA ILE A 82 -1.71 -9.78 -10.92
C ILE A 82 -1.05 -9.05 -12.10
N PRO A 83 -0.82 -9.67 -13.26
CA PRO A 83 -0.25 -8.95 -14.39
C PRO A 83 -1.05 -7.69 -14.74
N GLY A 84 -0.34 -6.57 -14.95
CA GLY A 84 -0.92 -5.23 -15.15
C GLY A 84 -1.20 -4.44 -13.86
N PHE A 85 -1.08 -5.05 -12.67
CA PHE A 85 -1.12 -4.30 -11.41
C PHE A 85 0.11 -3.42 -11.25
N HIS A 86 -0.11 -2.20 -10.76
CA HIS A 86 0.96 -1.30 -10.39
C HIS A 86 1.21 -1.40 -8.89
N ASN A 87 2.36 -1.96 -8.55
CA ASN A 87 2.82 -2.18 -7.17
C ASN A 87 3.86 -1.15 -6.79
N GLY A 88 4.06 -0.94 -5.50
CA GLY A 88 5.07 -0.01 -5.00
C GLY A 88 4.60 0.67 -3.73
N TYR A 89 4.98 1.92 -3.55
CA TYR A 89 4.64 2.68 -2.34
C TYR A 89 4.15 4.07 -2.67
N VAL A 90 3.36 4.63 -1.75
CA VAL A 90 2.82 5.98 -1.81
C VAL A 90 3.08 6.67 -0.49
N ASP A 91 3.75 7.82 -0.55
CA ASP A 91 3.95 8.77 0.54
C ASP A 91 3.05 9.99 0.34
N LEU A 92 2.40 10.43 1.42
CA LEU A 92 1.46 11.54 1.42
C LEU A 92 1.83 12.59 2.46
N VAL A 93 1.83 13.85 2.03
CA VAL A 93 1.96 15.01 2.92
C VAL A 93 0.61 15.70 3.03
N TYR A 94 0.24 16.07 4.26
CA TYR A 94 -1.00 16.77 4.54
C TYR A 94 -0.74 18.19 5.04
N SER A 95 -1.61 19.11 4.64
CA SER A 95 -1.72 20.43 5.24
C SER A 95 -3.19 20.79 5.40
N LYS A 96 -3.55 21.37 6.55
CA LYS A 96 -4.93 21.77 6.86
C LYS A 96 -5.98 20.66 6.65
N GLY A 97 -5.60 19.40 6.88
CA GLY A 97 -6.51 18.25 6.78
C GLY A 97 -6.69 17.69 5.36
N HIS A 98 -5.91 18.14 4.38
CA HIS A 98 -5.95 17.66 3.00
C HIS A 98 -4.56 17.27 2.52
N VAL A 99 -4.49 16.29 1.62
CA VAL A 99 -3.25 15.95 0.91
C VAL A 99 -2.79 17.18 0.09
N THR A 100 -1.52 17.54 0.27
CA THR A 100 -0.85 18.60 -0.50
C THR A 100 0.31 18.10 -1.32
N SER A 101 0.80 16.89 -1.05
CA SER A 101 1.76 16.22 -1.92
C SER A 101 1.53 14.72 -1.93
N VAL A 102 1.66 14.14 -3.12
CA VAL A 102 1.68 12.71 -3.40
C VAL A 102 3.05 12.39 -4.00
N SER A 103 3.74 11.40 -3.46
CA SER A 103 4.93 10.82 -4.07
C SER A 103 4.74 9.32 -4.14
N ALA A 104 4.75 8.75 -5.33
CA ALA A 104 4.64 7.32 -5.54
C ALA A 104 5.74 6.83 -6.45
N VAL A 105 6.30 5.68 -6.10
CA VAL A 105 7.20 4.90 -6.96
C VAL A 105 6.51 3.58 -7.21
N THR A 106 6.32 3.24 -8.47
CA THR A 106 5.54 2.08 -8.88
C THR A 106 6.27 1.23 -9.91
N THR A 107 5.92 -0.04 -9.98
CA THR A 107 6.31 -0.96 -11.05
C THR A 107 5.08 -1.71 -11.51
N GLU A 108 4.95 -1.94 -12.82
CA GLU A 108 3.91 -2.83 -13.34
C GLU A 108 4.34 -4.29 -13.13
N PHE A 109 3.49 -5.11 -12.55
CA PHE A 109 3.71 -6.55 -12.48
C PHE A 109 3.46 -7.17 -13.85
N GLN A 110 4.48 -7.83 -14.42
CA GLN A 110 4.44 -8.32 -15.79
C GLN A 110 3.93 -9.76 -15.89
N ASN A 111 3.52 -10.18 -17.10
CA ASN A 111 3.06 -11.54 -17.39
C ASN A 111 4.13 -12.64 -17.13
N ASN A 112 5.41 -12.26 -17.09
CA ASN A 112 6.53 -13.16 -16.77
C ASN A 112 6.73 -13.35 -15.25
N GLY A 113 5.89 -12.72 -14.42
CA GLY A 113 5.99 -12.78 -12.96
C GLY A 113 7.03 -11.84 -12.36
N MET A 114 7.63 -10.96 -13.15
CA MET A 114 8.64 -10.00 -12.72
C MET A 114 8.05 -8.58 -12.60
N ALA A 115 8.69 -7.74 -11.80
CA ALA A 115 8.44 -6.31 -11.81
C ALA A 115 8.99 -5.69 -13.10
N GLY A 116 8.22 -4.80 -13.72
CA GLY A 116 8.67 -3.95 -14.81
C GLY A 116 9.59 -2.82 -14.32
N PRO A 117 9.93 -1.89 -15.21
CA PRO A 117 10.67 -0.68 -14.84
C PRO A 117 9.93 0.15 -13.79
N GLU A 118 10.68 0.85 -12.96
CA GLU A 118 10.14 1.84 -12.02
C GLU A 118 9.54 3.03 -12.77
N MET A 119 8.44 3.54 -12.25
CA MET A 119 7.72 4.71 -12.72
C MET A 119 7.38 5.59 -11.53
N ASP A 120 7.78 6.85 -11.61
CA ASP A 120 7.43 7.86 -10.63
C ASP A 120 6.10 8.53 -10.96
N PHE A 121 5.33 8.84 -9.92
CA PHE A 121 4.25 9.81 -9.98
C PHE A 121 4.43 10.78 -8.82
N ARG A 122 4.46 12.07 -9.12
CA ARG A 122 4.52 13.11 -8.09
C ARG A 122 3.49 14.17 -8.39
N TRP A 123 2.81 14.58 -7.34
CA TRP A 123 1.93 15.73 -7.37
C TRP A 123 2.20 16.60 -6.15
N ASP A 124 2.19 17.90 -6.36
CA ASP A 124 2.25 18.90 -5.30
C ASP A 124 1.27 20.01 -5.62
N ALA A 125 0.52 20.45 -4.62
CA ALA A 125 -0.56 21.44 -4.77
C ALA A 125 -0.07 22.80 -5.33
N VAL A 126 1.23 23.10 -5.25
CA VAL A 126 1.84 24.33 -5.77
C VAL A 126 2.60 24.08 -7.07
N LYS A 127 3.33 22.96 -7.17
CA LYS A 127 4.22 22.68 -8.31
C LYS A 127 3.55 21.93 -9.46
N GLY A 128 2.39 21.34 -9.23
CA GLY A 128 1.68 20.53 -10.22
C GLY A 128 2.11 19.06 -10.22
N GLU A 129 1.76 18.36 -11.30
CA GLU A 129 1.99 16.92 -11.48
C GLU A 129 3.19 16.64 -12.39
N CYS A 130 3.96 15.60 -12.07
CA CYS A 130 4.77 14.87 -13.03
C CYS A 130 4.44 13.37 -12.95
N SER A 131 4.65 12.66 -14.06
CA SER A 131 4.35 11.23 -14.13
C SER A 131 5.18 10.54 -15.21
N ASP A 132 5.77 9.40 -14.88
CA ASP A 132 6.47 8.53 -15.82
C ASP A 132 5.54 7.47 -16.44
N PHE A 133 4.24 7.51 -16.14
CA PHE A 133 3.25 6.66 -16.79
C PHE A 133 3.08 7.03 -18.28
N PRO A 134 2.75 6.06 -19.15
CA PRO A 134 2.43 6.32 -20.55
C PRO A 134 1.33 7.37 -20.72
N GLY A 135 1.52 8.29 -21.67
CA GLY A 135 0.57 9.37 -21.94
C GLY A 135 0.73 10.62 -21.07
N SER A 136 1.64 10.62 -20.09
CA SER A 136 2.00 11.84 -19.36
C SER A 136 2.68 12.87 -20.27
N THR A 137 2.26 14.12 -20.16
CA THR A 137 2.88 15.27 -20.86
C THR A 137 4.12 15.80 -20.14
N GLN A 138 4.31 15.45 -18.86
CA GLN A 138 5.41 15.91 -18.02
C GLN A 138 6.02 14.73 -17.27
N ARG A 139 7.22 14.31 -17.68
CA ARG A 139 7.98 13.23 -17.03
C ARG A 139 8.60 13.72 -15.72
N CYS A 140 8.72 12.85 -14.73
CA CYS A 140 9.33 13.21 -13.44
C CYS A 140 10.85 13.28 -13.53
N ASN A 141 11.46 12.40 -14.33
CA ASN A 141 12.90 12.30 -14.50
C ASN A 141 13.35 12.76 -15.90
N ALA A 142 12.68 13.77 -16.48
CA ALA A 142 13.16 14.37 -17.73
C ALA A 142 14.58 14.92 -17.50
N VAL A 143 15.56 14.37 -18.24
CA VAL A 143 16.88 14.98 -18.35
C VAL A 143 16.66 16.28 -19.11
N GLU A 144 16.95 17.42 -18.46
CA GLU A 144 16.97 18.75 -19.10
C GLU A 144 17.98 18.81 -20.25
#